data_AF-A0A022PVE1-F1
#
_entry.id   AF-A0A022PVE1-F1
#
_cell.length_a   1.000
_cell.length_b   1.000
_cell.length_c   1.000
_cell.angle_alpha   90.00
_cell.angle_beta   90.00
_cell.angle_gamma   90.00
#
_symmetry.space_group_name_H-M   'P 1'
#
loop_
_entity.id
_entity.type
_entity.pdbx_description
1 polymer ?
#
loop_
_entity_poly.entity_id
_entity_poly.type
_entity_poly.pdbx_seq_one_letter_code
_entity_poly.pdbx_strand_id
1 'polypeptide(L)'
;MLKESINHFLTSYQSGSTDYSSFESIFFRLIQTMLDPPLEITWFYSAVTYHAAKLSSRNNPSTRVLIAKDLLNLLISCSNLSSPLKKIGMLAPVVYELYDIVRDSRNSGLCVDMEVEKLVENTVSCVMMSARVYGYANEDAKFDSALVCFEDLVRVWTIDRGGRGCKFGENLRVFFPLLSDGIWKGLNGNMGYLAGVVMKETFLLRLYLKISPRINNDDLHKEMLNVAIQTIKGFQNFYFIDMLLKMLLEPSLPLAALLSSEEEILLHKVLLDAVLLVEYSFYPGQWVQSCDSRSKKLAMLWVLVSERAIQFARDKVDLSRASSYLNAFRESQFVAELIKWASIEATRVNQMTIPDVQTPKALIKWLLVLEHQGLRVFEHKVVSRHAKALVGMPIVESEPPLNQNILVRNEIDLNVDQEMDDLSNGGFPATFCLMGKTIEMGRKRKEVVSVLQESRIKQVKLELFGSSDDETILPLSMDNGLQSGGAAENVGPDDDMELNG
;
A
#
# COMPACT_ATOMS: atom_id res chain seq x y z
N MET A 1 -21.13 -12.80 -14.25
CA MET A 1 -20.50 -12.03 -15.34
C MET A 1 -18.98 -11.93 -15.17
N LEU A 2 -18.40 -11.05 -14.34
CA LEU A 2 -16.93 -10.84 -14.31
C LEU A 2 -16.11 -12.14 -14.17
N LYS A 3 -16.41 -12.99 -13.17
CA LYS A 3 -15.68 -14.25 -12.97
C LYS A 3 -15.74 -15.19 -14.18
N GLU A 4 -16.89 -15.24 -14.84
CA GLU A 4 -17.10 -16.04 -16.04
C GLU A 4 -16.32 -15.47 -17.23
N SER A 5 -16.33 -14.14 -17.39
CA SER A 5 -15.54 -13.44 -18.40
C SER A 5 -14.04 -13.65 -18.19
N ILE A 6 -13.56 -13.61 -16.95
CA ILE A 6 -12.16 -13.92 -16.62
C ILE A 6 -11.82 -15.36 -17.04
N ASN A 7 -12.63 -16.33 -16.63
CA ASN A 7 -12.38 -17.74 -17.00
C ASN A 7 -12.38 -17.96 -18.51
N HIS A 8 -13.31 -17.33 -19.24
CA HIS A 8 -13.36 -17.40 -20.69
C HIS A 8 -12.12 -16.74 -21.32
N PHE A 9 -11.74 -15.54 -20.88
CA PHE A 9 -10.54 -14.85 -21.36
C PHE A 9 -9.28 -15.71 -21.16
N LEU A 10 -9.06 -16.23 -19.95
CA LEU A 10 -7.90 -17.07 -19.64
C LEU A 10 -7.86 -18.33 -20.53
N THR A 11 -9.02 -18.94 -20.79
CA THR A 11 -9.13 -20.11 -21.66
C THR A 11 -8.83 -19.76 -23.11
N SER A 12 -9.41 -18.66 -23.62
CA SER A 12 -9.19 -18.17 -24.99
C SER A 12 -7.73 -17.79 -25.22
N TYR A 13 -7.10 -17.10 -24.27
CA TYR A 13 -5.70 -16.70 -24.35
C TYR A 13 -4.78 -17.91 -24.44
N GLN A 14 -5.02 -18.93 -23.61
CA GLN A 14 -4.25 -20.18 -23.63
C GLN A 14 -4.47 -20.99 -24.92
N SER A 15 -5.63 -20.87 -25.55
CA SER A 15 -5.88 -21.48 -26.86
C SER A 15 -5.21 -20.74 -28.03
N GLY A 16 -4.51 -19.63 -27.76
CA GLY A 16 -3.85 -18.81 -28.78
C GLY A 16 -4.78 -17.85 -29.51
N SER A 17 -5.94 -17.51 -28.93
CA SER A 17 -6.82 -16.48 -29.49
C SER A 17 -6.09 -15.13 -29.52
N THR A 18 -6.34 -14.34 -30.54
CA THR A 18 -5.81 -12.97 -30.67
C THR A 18 -6.91 -11.92 -30.74
N ASP A 19 -8.17 -12.35 -30.89
CA ASP A 19 -9.33 -11.45 -30.92
C ASP A 19 -10.04 -11.46 -29.56
N TYR A 20 -10.05 -10.29 -28.93
CA TYR A 20 -10.74 -10.03 -27.67
C TYR A 20 -11.76 -8.88 -27.78
N SER A 21 -12.09 -8.46 -29.00
CA SER A 21 -12.97 -7.32 -29.28
C SER A 21 -14.34 -7.42 -28.60
N SER A 22 -14.86 -8.64 -28.43
CA SER A 22 -16.11 -8.90 -27.72
C SER A 22 -16.03 -8.49 -26.24
N PHE A 23 -14.94 -8.83 -25.56
CA PHE A 23 -14.69 -8.41 -24.19
C PHE A 23 -14.50 -6.90 -24.11
N GLU A 24 -13.67 -6.33 -24.99
CA GLU A 24 -13.43 -4.88 -25.04
C GLU A 24 -14.74 -4.11 -25.19
N SER A 25 -15.58 -4.49 -26.15
CA SER A 25 -16.85 -3.81 -26.41
C SER A 25 -17.81 -3.88 -25.22
N ILE A 26 -17.97 -5.06 -24.60
CA ILE A 26 -18.87 -5.26 -23.47
C ILE A 26 -18.41 -4.45 -22.26
N PHE A 27 -17.13 -4.55 -21.90
CA PHE A 27 -16.60 -3.91 -20.71
C PHE A 27 -16.38 -2.40 -20.89
N PHE A 28 -16.06 -1.94 -22.10
CA PHE A 28 -16.05 -0.52 -22.45
C PHE A 28 -17.43 0.10 -22.22
N ARG A 29 -18.49 -0.51 -22.78
CA ARG A 29 -19.87 -0.04 -22.57
C ARG A 29 -20.24 -0.03 -21.09
N LEU A 30 -19.85 -1.07 -20.35
CA LEU A 30 -20.12 -1.16 -18.91
C LEU A 30 -19.44 -0.01 -18.14
N ILE A 31 -18.16 0.24 -18.39
CA ILE A 31 -17.40 1.33 -17.77
C ILE A 31 -18.01 2.69 -18.09
N GLN A 32 -18.39 2.93 -19.35
CA GLN A 32 -19.02 4.19 -19.78
C GLN A 32 -20.37 4.46 -19.11
N THR A 33 -21.07 3.42 -18.64
CA THR A 33 -22.33 3.59 -17.88
C THR A 33 -22.13 3.90 -16.40
N MET A 34 -20.90 3.84 -15.89
CA MET A 34 -20.58 4.01 -14.47
C MET A 34 -19.77 5.28 -14.23
N LEU A 35 -20.19 6.12 -13.28
CA LEU A 35 -19.42 7.30 -12.86
C LEU A 35 -18.13 6.93 -12.11
N ASP A 36 -18.18 5.86 -11.31
CA ASP A 36 -17.03 5.32 -10.58
C ASP A 36 -16.99 3.78 -10.74
N PRO A 37 -16.48 3.26 -11.88
CA PRO A 37 -16.50 1.82 -12.16
C PRO A 37 -15.70 1.03 -11.12
N PRO A 38 -16.14 -0.16 -10.67
CA PRO A 38 -15.41 -0.99 -9.73
C PRO A 38 -13.98 -1.30 -10.20
N LEU A 39 -13.03 -1.39 -9.28
CA LEU A 39 -11.62 -1.61 -9.61
C LEU A 39 -11.45 -2.89 -10.42
N GLU A 40 -12.19 -3.93 -10.07
CA GLU A 40 -12.17 -5.24 -10.69
C GLU A 40 -12.57 -5.21 -12.16
N ILE A 41 -13.61 -4.43 -12.48
CA ILE A 41 -14.13 -4.25 -13.84
C ILE A 41 -13.12 -3.48 -14.68
N THR A 42 -12.57 -2.39 -14.13
CA THR A 42 -11.56 -1.56 -14.80
C THR A 42 -10.26 -2.33 -15.03
N TRP A 43 -9.81 -3.12 -14.05
CA TRP A 43 -8.62 -3.97 -14.18
C TRP A 43 -8.79 -5.05 -15.22
N PHE A 44 -9.96 -5.70 -15.29
CA PHE A 44 -10.22 -6.70 -16.32
C PHE A 44 -10.23 -6.06 -17.71
N TYR A 45 -10.98 -4.96 -17.89
CA TYR A 45 -11.03 -4.24 -19.15
C TYR A 45 -9.64 -3.80 -19.63
N SER A 46 -8.87 -3.15 -18.76
CA SER A 46 -7.53 -2.70 -19.09
C SER A 46 -6.57 -3.84 -19.39
N ALA A 47 -6.72 -5.00 -18.73
CA ALA A 47 -5.92 -6.18 -19.05
C ALA A 47 -6.23 -6.74 -20.44
N VAL A 48 -7.51 -6.80 -20.82
CA VAL A 48 -7.93 -7.23 -22.16
C VAL A 48 -7.32 -6.33 -23.23
N THR A 49 -7.48 -5.01 -23.09
CA THR A 49 -6.93 -4.03 -24.04
C THR A 49 -5.41 -4.08 -24.10
N TYR A 50 -4.74 -4.21 -22.95
CA TYR A 50 -3.29 -4.36 -22.88
C TYR A 50 -2.83 -5.61 -23.64
N HIS A 51 -3.45 -6.77 -23.40
CA HIS A 51 -3.06 -8.03 -24.03
C HIS A 51 -3.36 -8.03 -25.55
N ALA A 52 -4.46 -7.42 -25.98
CA ALA A 52 -4.76 -7.22 -27.40
C ALA A 52 -3.70 -6.33 -28.09
N ALA A 53 -3.33 -5.21 -27.45
CA ALA A 53 -2.29 -4.32 -27.96
C ALA A 53 -0.90 -4.98 -27.99
N LYS A 54 -0.59 -5.80 -26.99
CA LYS A 54 0.67 -6.55 -26.91
C LYS A 54 0.79 -7.60 -28.01
N LEU A 55 -0.26 -8.37 -28.28
CA LEU A 55 -0.25 -9.41 -29.33
C LEU A 55 -0.17 -8.83 -30.74
N SER A 56 -0.73 -7.63 -30.95
CA SER A 56 -0.64 -6.91 -32.24
C SER A 56 0.70 -6.20 -32.45
N SER A 57 1.46 -5.99 -31.38
CA SER A 57 2.79 -5.38 -31.41
C SER A 57 3.90 -6.41 -31.64
N ARG A 58 4.83 -6.12 -32.56
CA ARG A 58 6.02 -6.94 -32.80
C ARG A 58 7.08 -6.73 -31.71
N ASN A 59 6.80 -7.05 -30.45
CA ASN A 59 7.74 -7.11 -29.30
C ASN A 59 8.88 -6.05 -29.27
N ASN A 60 8.64 -4.84 -29.77
CA ASN A 60 9.66 -3.79 -29.81
C ASN A 60 9.61 -3.01 -28.48
N PRO A 61 10.75 -2.77 -27.80
CA PRO A 61 10.80 -2.00 -26.55
C PRO A 61 10.05 -0.66 -26.62
N SER A 62 10.20 0.12 -27.70
CA SER A 62 9.47 1.41 -27.84
C SER A 62 7.96 1.23 -27.89
N THR A 63 7.48 0.15 -28.50
CA THR A 63 6.03 -0.15 -28.54
C THR A 63 5.51 -0.58 -27.17
N ARG A 64 6.33 -1.24 -26.34
CA ARG A 64 5.95 -1.58 -24.96
C ARG A 64 5.80 -0.34 -24.08
N VAL A 65 6.69 0.64 -24.23
CA VAL A 65 6.58 1.93 -23.51
C VAL A 65 5.30 2.66 -23.92
N LEU A 66 4.95 2.66 -25.21
CA LEU A 66 3.70 3.23 -25.70
C LEU A 66 2.47 2.53 -25.10
N ILE A 67 2.45 1.19 -25.10
CA ILE A 67 1.36 0.41 -24.48
C ILE A 67 1.22 0.73 -22.99
N ALA A 68 2.33 0.84 -22.25
CA ALA A 68 2.31 1.20 -20.83
C ALA A 68 1.79 2.63 -20.60
N LYS A 69 2.11 3.56 -21.50
CA LYS A 69 1.60 4.94 -21.47
C LYS A 69 0.10 4.99 -21.76
N ASP A 70 -0.37 4.23 -22.75
CA ASP A 70 -1.80 4.14 -23.07
C ASP A 70 -2.58 3.49 -21.93
N LEU A 71 -2.00 2.47 -21.28
CA LEU A 71 -2.55 1.85 -20.07
C LEU A 71 -2.66 2.87 -18.92
N LEU A 72 -1.62 3.67 -18.67
CA LEU A 72 -1.67 4.74 -17.65
C LEU A 72 -2.81 5.72 -17.94
N ASN A 73 -2.90 6.21 -19.18
CA ASN A 73 -3.95 7.15 -19.58
C ASN A 73 -5.34 6.55 -19.40
N LEU A 74 -5.53 5.30 -19.82
CA LEU A 74 -6.80 4.59 -19.66
C LEU A 74 -7.23 4.51 -18.20
N LEU A 75 -6.32 4.12 -17.29
CA LEU A 75 -6.62 3.96 -15.88
C LEU A 75 -6.89 5.31 -15.18
N ILE A 76 -6.20 6.38 -15.60
CA ILE A 76 -6.50 7.74 -15.14
C ILE A 76 -7.91 8.14 -15.57
N SER A 77 -8.26 7.98 -16.85
CA SER A 77 -9.59 8.32 -17.37
C SER A 77 -10.71 7.56 -16.66
N CYS A 78 -10.50 6.28 -16.34
CA CYS A 78 -11.48 5.45 -15.64
C CYS A 78 -11.60 5.75 -14.14
N SER A 79 -10.71 6.54 -13.55
CA SER A 79 -10.65 6.77 -12.10
C SER A 79 -10.89 8.22 -11.68
N ASN A 80 -11.28 9.12 -12.60
CA ASN A 80 -11.44 10.55 -12.32
C ASN A 80 -12.30 10.86 -11.08
N LEU A 81 -13.40 10.14 -10.88
CA LEU A 81 -14.32 10.31 -9.75
C LEU A 81 -14.07 9.33 -8.59
N SER A 82 -13.07 8.45 -8.69
CA SER A 82 -12.74 7.47 -7.67
C SER A 82 -12.12 8.11 -6.41
N SER A 83 -12.21 7.40 -5.29
CA SER A 83 -11.51 7.78 -4.06
C SER A 83 -9.98 7.81 -4.26
N PRO A 84 -9.22 8.62 -3.49
CA PRO A 84 -7.76 8.68 -3.56
C PRO A 84 -7.08 7.31 -3.54
N LEU A 85 -7.46 6.43 -2.61
CA LEU A 85 -6.86 5.10 -2.48
C LEU A 85 -7.18 4.22 -3.68
N LYS A 86 -8.40 4.29 -4.21
CA LYS A 86 -8.79 3.55 -5.42
C LYS A 86 -8.03 4.05 -6.65
N LYS A 87 -7.86 5.37 -6.82
CA LYS A 87 -7.02 5.97 -7.89
C LYS A 87 -5.60 5.42 -7.85
N ILE A 88 -5.01 5.36 -6.66
CA ILE A 88 -3.64 4.85 -6.48
C ILE A 88 -3.60 3.34 -6.72
N GLY A 89 -4.50 2.57 -6.11
CA GLY A 89 -4.59 1.13 -6.32
C GLY A 89 -4.80 0.76 -7.79
N MET A 90 -5.54 1.57 -8.54
CA MET A 90 -5.79 1.39 -9.97
C MET A 90 -4.50 1.31 -10.80
N LEU A 91 -3.43 1.97 -10.37
CA LEU A 91 -2.15 2.04 -11.09
C LEU A 91 -1.28 0.78 -10.96
N ALA A 92 -1.68 -0.23 -10.17
CA ALA A 92 -0.90 -1.46 -10.01
C ALA A 92 -0.44 -2.11 -11.33
N PRO A 93 -1.30 -2.24 -12.37
CA PRO A 93 -0.87 -2.82 -13.64
C PRO A 93 0.19 -2.01 -14.39
N VAL A 94 0.16 -0.69 -14.26
CA VAL A 94 1.18 0.19 -14.86
C VAL A 94 2.52 -0.02 -14.17
N VAL A 95 2.51 -0.11 -12.85
CA VAL A 95 3.73 -0.32 -12.05
C VAL A 95 4.33 -1.69 -12.34
N TYR A 96 3.50 -2.72 -12.48
CA TYR A 96 3.90 -4.06 -12.94
C TYR A 96 4.62 -4.01 -14.30
N GLU A 97 4.03 -3.35 -15.30
CA GLU A 97 4.64 -3.24 -16.64
C GLU A 97 5.91 -2.38 -16.62
N LEU A 98 5.93 -1.29 -15.86
CA LEU A 98 7.10 -0.42 -15.72
C LEU A 98 8.27 -1.15 -15.09
N TYR A 99 8.04 -1.91 -14.01
CA TYR A 99 9.07 -2.77 -13.44
C TYR A 99 9.62 -3.72 -14.48
N ASP A 100 8.74 -4.29 -15.29
CA ASP A 100 9.15 -5.26 -16.29
C ASP A 100 10.03 -4.67 -17.39
N ILE A 101 9.64 -3.51 -17.93
CA ILE A 101 10.43 -2.77 -18.91
C ILE A 101 11.80 -2.41 -18.34
N VAL A 102 11.84 -1.96 -17.07
CA VAL A 102 13.08 -1.57 -16.38
C VAL A 102 13.99 -2.77 -16.09
N ARG A 103 13.42 -3.92 -15.76
CA ARG A 103 14.18 -5.16 -15.57
C ARG A 103 14.76 -5.67 -16.89
N ASP A 104 13.95 -5.69 -17.94
CA ASP A 104 14.37 -6.21 -19.24
C ASP A 104 15.44 -5.32 -19.90
N SER A 105 15.37 -4.00 -19.73
CA SER A 105 16.42 -3.07 -20.18
C SER A 105 17.75 -3.33 -19.47
N ARG A 106 17.75 -3.56 -18.15
CA ARG A 106 18.97 -3.91 -17.43
C ARG A 106 19.55 -5.26 -17.83
N ASN A 107 18.70 -6.28 -17.96
CA ASN A 107 19.13 -7.61 -18.38
C ASN A 107 19.73 -7.63 -19.79
N SER A 108 19.24 -6.75 -20.68
CA SER A 108 19.79 -6.56 -22.02
C SER A 108 21.01 -5.64 -22.07
N GLY A 109 21.44 -5.09 -20.93
CA GLY A 109 22.57 -4.16 -20.84
C GLY A 109 22.30 -2.80 -21.49
N LEU A 110 21.05 -2.50 -21.81
CA LEU A 110 20.64 -1.25 -22.43
C LEU A 110 20.39 -0.19 -21.35
N CYS A 111 20.73 1.06 -21.66
CA CYS A 111 20.33 2.17 -20.81
C CYS A 111 18.80 2.26 -20.78
N VAL A 112 18.24 2.55 -19.62
CA VAL A 112 16.82 2.87 -19.52
C VAL A 112 16.55 4.10 -20.38
N ASP A 113 15.50 4.02 -21.21
CA ASP A 113 15.08 5.12 -22.06
C ASP A 113 14.54 6.28 -21.21
N MET A 114 14.86 7.52 -21.61
CA MET A 114 14.30 8.74 -21.02
C MET A 114 12.77 8.72 -21.03
N GLU A 115 12.15 8.05 -22.00
CA GLU A 115 10.69 7.87 -22.04
C GLU A 115 10.18 7.02 -20.86
N VAL A 116 10.92 5.99 -20.45
CA VAL A 116 10.58 5.15 -19.29
C VAL A 116 10.73 5.93 -18.00
N GLU A 117 11.81 6.70 -17.85
CA GLU A 117 11.98 7.59 -16.70
C GLU A 117 10.83 8.60 -16.59
N LYS A 118 10.48 9.23 -17.71
CA LYS A 118 9.35 10.17 -17.78
C LYS A 118 8.03 9.49 -17.42
N LEU A 119 7.81 8.25 -17.86
CA LEU A 119 6.59 7.51 -17.54
C LEU A 119 6.51 7.12 -16.05
N VAL A 120 7.64 6.77 -15.43
CA VAL A 120 7.71 6.57 -13.97
C VAL A 120 7.42 7.87 -13.23
N GLU A 121 8.00 9.00 -13.64
CA GLU A 121 7.74 10.31 -13.03
C GLU A 121 6.28 10.76 -13.21
N ASN A 122 5.66 10.48 -14.35
CA ASN A 122 4.23 10.70 -14.55
C ASN A 122 3.38 9.86 -13.59
N THR A 123 3.75 8.59 -13.39
CA THR A 123 3.07 7.69 -12.46
C THR A 123 3.21 8.18 -11.01
N VAL A 124 4.41 8.58 -10.61
CA VAL A 124 4.68 9.21 -9.30
C VAL A 124 3.83 10.45 -9.11
N SER A 125 3.75 11.31 -10.13
CA SER A 125 2.94 12.53 -10.11
C SER A 125 1.46 12.22 -9.91
N CYS A 126 0.94 11.19 -10.59
CA CYS A 126 -0.45 10.73 -10.42
C CYS A 126 -0.72 10.24 -8.99
N VAL A 127 0.21 9.48 -8.41
CA VAL A 127 0.13 9.03 -7.01
C VAL A 127 0.14 10.21 -6.05
N MET A 128 1.07 11.17 -6.23
CA MET A 128 1.15 12.38 -5.39
C MET A 128 -0.13 13.22 -5.47
N MET A 129 -0.66 13.46 -6.68
CA MET A 129 -1.90 14.22 -6.87
C MET A 129 -3.07 13.52 -6.18
N SER A 130 -3.15 12.19 -6.30
CA SER A 130 -4.20 11.40 -5.65
C SER A 130 -4.07 11.43 -4.13
N ALA A 131 -2.85 11.31 -3.60
CA ALA A 131 -2.58 11.28 -2.17
C ALA A 131 -2.85 12.63 -1.47
N ARG A 132 -2.57 13.77 -2.13
CA ARG A 132 -2.81 15.12 -1.58
C ARG A 132 -4.28 15.46 -1.33
N VAL A 133 -5.20 14.82 -2.06
CA VAL A 133 -6.65 15.00 -1.88
C VAL A 133 -7.16 14.29 -0.62
N TYR A 134 -6.33 13.47 0.03
CA TYR A 134 -6.64 12.85 1.31
C TYR A 134 -6.55 13.88 2.45
N GLY A 135 -7.59 14.71 2.59
CA GLY A 135 -7.83 15.46 3.81
C GLY A 135 -8.12 14.49 4.95
N TYR A 136 -7.26 14.48 5.97
CA TYR A 136 -7.33 13.63 7.17
C TYR A 136 -8.58 13.83 8.05
N ALA A 137 -9.60 14.52 7.55
CA ALA A 137 -10.78 14.96 8.31
C ALA A 137 -12.06 14.18 7.98
N ASN A 138 -12.05 13.19 7.08
CA ASN A 138 -13.26 12.42 6.83
C ASN A 138 -13.00 10.91 6.80
N GLU A 139 -13.46 10.32 7.91
CA GLU A 139 -14.07 9.01 8.04
C GLU A 139 -13.21 7.81 7.61
N ASP A 140 -13.14 6.88 8.56
CA ASP A 140 -13.19 5.45 8.32
C ASP A 140 -14.39 5.10 7.41
N ALA A 141 -14.38 5.56 6.16
CA ALA A 141 -15.09 4.89 5.09
C ALA A 141 -14.47 3.51 5.08
N LYS A 142 -15.18 2.55 5.68
CA LYS A 142 -14.89 1.13 5.65
C LYS A 142 -14.64 0.70 4.20
N PHE A 143 -13.41 0.84 3.73
CA PHE A 143 -12.91 0.21 2.51
C PHE A 143 -12.53 -1.25 2.81
N ASP A 144 -13.34 -1.89 3.66
CA ASP A 144 -13.29 -3.31 4.03
C ASP A 144 -14.07 -4.18 3.01
N SER A 145 -14.50 -3.61 1.89
CA SER A 145 -15.00 -4.44 0.79
C SER A 145 -13.81 -5.18 0.18
N ALA A 146 -13.66 -6.45 0.54
CA ALA A 146 -12.65 -7.30 -0.05
C ALA A 146 -12.78 -7.28 -1.59
N LEU A 147 -11.68 -6.95 -2.27
CA LEU A 147 -11.59 -6.97 -3.74
C LEU A 147 -12.08 -8.30 -4.29
N VAL A 148 -13.10 -8.24 -5.13
CA VAL A 148 -13.76 -9.43 -5.69
C VAL A 148 -12.89 -9.98 -6.81
N CYS A 149 -12.70 -11.31 -6.88
CA CYS A 149 -11.89 -11.94 -7.93
C CYS A 149 -10.44 -11.41 -8.02
N PHE A 150 -9.88 -10.82 -6.96
CA PHE A 150 -8.53 -10.24 -6.97
C PHE A 150 -7.46 -11.23 -7.46
N GLU A 151 -7.49 -12.46 -6.96
CA GLU A 151 -6.60 -13.53 -7.41
C GLU A 151 -6.74 -13.85 -8.90
N ASP A 152 -7.98 -13.97 -9.37
CA ASP A 152 -8.29 -14.24 -10.77
C ASP A 152 -7.80 -13.09 -11.67
N LEU A 153 -7.91 -11.84 -11.22
CA LEU A 153 -7.42 -10.66 -11.94
C LEU A 153 -5.90 -10.60 -12.00
N VAL A 154 -5.21 -10.89 -10.90
CA VAL A 154 -3.74 -10.99 -10.87
C VAL A 154 -3.27 -12.06 -11.87
N ARG A 155 -3.99 -13.18 -11.96
CA ARG A 155 -3.71 -14.23 -12.95
C ARG A 155 -3.93 -13.77 -14.39
N VAL A 156 -4.94 -12.94 -14.67
CA VAL A 156 -5.14 -12.34 -16.01
C VAL A 156 -3.94 -11.48 -16.41
N TRP A 157 -3.43 -10.65 -15.50
CA TRP A 157 -2.25 -9.81 -15.77
C TRP A 157 -0.95 -10.60 -15.94
N THR A 158 -0.84 -11.73 -15.25
CA THR A 158 0.38 -12.55 -15.23
C THR A 158 0.33 -13.75 -16.19
N ILE A 159 -0.68 -13.84 -17.05
CA ILE A 159 -0.94 -15.01 -17.90
C ILE A 159 0.24 -15.39 -18.82
N ASP A 160 1.04 -14.43 -19.26
CA ASP A 160 2.22 -14.66 -20.09
C ASP A 160 3.38 -15.33 -19.37
N ARG A 161 3.33 -15.37 -18.03
CA ARG A 161 4.46 -15.67 -17.14
C ARG A 161 4.14 -16.75 -16.13
N GLY A 162 2.88 -16.84 -15.72
CA GLY A 162 2.36 -17.89 -14.86
C GLY A 162 1.86 -19.06 -15.71
N GLY A 163 2.49 -20.22 -15.56
CA GLY A 163 1.96 -21.46 -16.12
C GLY A 163 0.62 -21.85 -15.48
N ARG A 164 -0.19 -22.63 -16.19
CA ARG A 164 -1.45 -23.21 -15.68
C ARG A 164 -1.13 -24.09 -14.47
N GLY A 165 -1.22 -23.54 -13.26
CA GLY A 165 -0.90 -24.25 -12.01
C GLY A 165 -0.06 -23.47 -11.00
N CYS A 166 0.40 -22.26 -11.32
CA CYS A 166 1.08 -21.40 -10.35
C CYS A 166 0.15 -21.07 -9.18
N LYS A 167 0.67 -21.24 -7.96
CA LYS A 167 -0.08 -20.90 -6.73
C LYS A 167 -0.33 -19.40 -6.70
N PHE A 168 -1.40 -18.94 -6.05
CA PHE A 168 -1.71 -17.50 -5.93
C PHE A 168 -0.51 -16.65 -5.51
N GLY A 169 0.25 -17.10 -4.51
CA GLY A 169 1.44 -16.41 -4.04
C GLY A 169 2.54 -16.25 -5.10
N GLU A 170 2.66 -17.18 -6.05
CA GLU A 170 3.60 -17.08 -7.17
C GLU A 170 3.14 -16.02 -8.17
N ASN A 171 1.85 -16.01 -8.54
CA ASN A 171 1.30 -14.98 -9.43
C ASN A 171 1.37 -13.58 -8.79
N LEU A 172 1.14 -13.47 -7.48
CA LEU A 172 1.32 -12.21 -6.75
C LEU A 172 2.77 -11.71 -6.78
N ARG A 173 3.75 -12.60 -6.60
CA ARG A 173 5.17 -12.24 -6.70
C ARG A 173 5.55 -11.80 -8.11
N VAL A 174 4.90 -12.32 -9.14
CA VAL A 174 5.10 -11.85 -10.51
C VAL A 174 4.48 -10.46 -10.70
N PHE A 175 3.27 -10.24 -10.19
CA PHE A 175 2.53 -9.00 -10.38
C PHE A 175 3.05 -7.83 -9.53
N PHE A 176 3.53 -8.12 -8.31
CA PHE A 176 4.14 -7.15 -7.40
C PHE A 176 5.56 -7.60 -7.00
N PRO A 177 6.51 -7.53 -7.94
CA PRO A 177 7.84 -8.11 -7.75
C PRO A 177 8.66 -7.44 -6.66
N LEU A 178 8.27 -6.25 -6.20
CA LEU A 178 8.98 -5.52 -5.16
C LEU A 178 8.37 -5.72 -3.76
N LEU A 179 7.46 -6.67 -3.58
CA LEU A 179 6.88 -7.03 -2.28
C LEU A 179 7.62 -8.17 -1.57
N SER A 180 7.84 -7.96 -0.26
CA SER A 180 8.45 -8.97 0.61
C SER A 180 7.44 -10.05 1.02
N ASP A 181 7.93 -11.29 1.18
CA ASP A 181 7.15 -12.50 1.46
C ASP A 181 6.23 -12.47 2.68
N GLY A 182 6.45 -11.54 3.62
CA GLY A 182 5.61 -11.36 4.80
C GLY A 182 4.39 -10.44 4.61
N ILE A 183 4.31 -9.66 3.52
CA ILE A 183 3.38 -8.52 3.42
C ILE A 183 2.04 -8.93 2.76
N TRP A 184 2.01 -10.04 2.03
CA TRP A 184 0.85 -10.48 1.24
C TRP A 184 -0.38 -10.86 2.05
N LYS A 185 -0.22 -11.32 3.29
CA LYS A 185 -1.36 -11.72 4.16
C LYS A 185 -2.30 -10.55 4.48
N GLY A 186 -1.85 -9.31 4.30
CA GLY A 186 -2.67 -8.10 4.45
C GLY A 186 -3.44 -7.68 3.19
N LEU A 187 -3.14 -8.29 2.02
CA LEU A 187 -3.79 -7.98 0.74
C LEU A 187 -5.13 -8.70 0.54
N ASN A 188 -5.81 -9.11 1.63
CA ASN A 188 -7.16 -9.70 1.60
C ASN A 188 -8.23 -8.66 1.20
N GLY A 189 -8.00 -7.94 0.10
CA GLY A 189 -8.95 -7.04 -0.53
C GLY A 189 -9.07 -5.66 0.10
N ASN A 190 -8.16 -5.25 0.99
CA ASN A 190 -8.17 -3.89 1.53
C ASN A 190 -7.52 -2.91 0.53
N MET A 191 -8.31 -1.93 0.07
CA MET A 191 -7.87 -0.92 -0.90
C MET A 191 -6.70 -0.07 -0.40
N GLY A 192 -6.64 0.21 0.90
CA GLY A 192 -5.53 0.94 1.51
C GLY A 192 -4.21 0.17 1.45
N TYR A 193 -4.25 -1.14 1.70
CA TYR A 193 -3.07 -1.99 1.52
C TYR A 193 -2.65 -2.05 0.04
N LEU A 194 -3.59 -2.25 -0.90
CA LEU A 194 -3.26 -2.22 -2.33
C LEU A 194 -2.62 -0.89 -2.73
N ALA A 195 -3.19 0.24 -2.31
CA ALA A 195 -2.62 1.55 -2.58
C ALA A 195 -1.21 1.71 -1.98
N GLY A 196 -1.00 1.23 -0.75
CA GLY A 196 0.32 1.21 -0.11
C GLY A 196 1.35 0.38 -0.88
N VAL A 197 0.95 -0.75 -1.47
CA VAL A 197 1.81 -1.56 -2.34
C VAL A 197 2.23 -0.76 -3.56
N VAL A 198 1.25 -0.20 -4.27
CA VAL A 198 1.50 0.57 -5.50
C VAL A 198 2.42 1.76 -5.21
N MET A 199 2.18 2.49 -4.12
CA MET A 199 3.06 3.58 -3.68
C MET A 199 4.49 3.07 -3.44
N LYS A 200 4.64 1.96 -2.69
CA LYS A 200 5.95 1.43 -2.36
C LYS A 200 6.72 0.97 -3.61
N GLU A 201 6.09 0.23 -4.51
CA GLU A 201 6.73 -0.22 -5.74
C GLU A 201 7.09 0.96 -6.66
N THR A 202 6.19 1.92 -6.82
CA THR A 202 6.45 3.16 -7.59
C THR A 202 7.62 3.94 -6.99
N PHE A 203 7.68 4.07 -5.68
CA PHE A 203 8.75 4.74 -4.95
C PHE A 203 10.10 4.06 -5.17
N LEU A 204 10.14 2.74 -5.06
CA LEU A 204 11.35 1.95 -5.27
C LEU A 204 11.83 2.01 -6.72
N LEU A 205 10.93 1.92 -7.69
CA LEU A 205 11.25 2.08 -9.11
C LEU A 205 11.82 3.47 -9.39
N ARG A 206 11.22 4.52 -8.83
CA ARG A 206 11.72 5.90 -8.97
C ARG A 206 13.15 6.03 -8.44
N LEU A 207 13.43 5.50 -7.24
CA LEU A 207 14.76 5.55 -6.66
C LEU A 207 15.77 4.71 -7.44
N TYR A 208 15.34 3.54 -7.90
CA TYR A 208 16.16 2.66 -8.71
C TYR A 208 16.64 3.35 -10.00
N LEU A 209 15.75 4.06 -10.70
CA LEU A 209 16.11 4.80 -11.92
C LEU A 209 17.06 5.99 -11.66
N LYS A 210 17.13 6.48 -10.42
CA LYS A 210 18.10 7.53 -10.04
C LYS A 210 19.51 6.99 -9.84
N ILE A 211 19.69 5.68 -9.72
CA ILE A 211 21.01 5.07 -9.61
C ILE A 211 21.70 5.18 -10.97
N SER A 212 22.48 6.25 -11.12
CA SER A 212 23.22 6.55 -12.34
C SER A 212 24.69 6.18 -12.15
N PRO A 213 25.29 5.35 -13.04
CA PRO A 213 26.69 4.95 -12.93
C PRO A 213 27.69 6.11 -13.19
N ARG A 214 27.20 7.30 -13.54
CA ARG A 214 28.01 8.47 -13.94
C ARG A 214 28.23 9.50 -12.84
N ILE A 215 27.54 9.38 -11.71
CA ILE A 215 27.56 10.36 -10.62
C ILE A 215 28.45 9.84 -9.49
N ASN A 216 29.25 10.71 -8.87
CA ASN A 216 30.02 10.35 -7.68
C ASN A 216 29.08 9.92 -6.54
N ASN A 217 29.47 8.93 -5.75
CA ASN A 217 28.63 8.32 -4.72
C ASN A 217 28.07 9.31 -3.69
N ASP A 218 28.83 10.34 -3.30
CA ASP A 218 28.37 11.33 -2.32
C ASP A 218 27.30 12.27 -2.89
N ASP A 219 27.44 12.69 -4.14
CA ASP A 219 26.47 13.53 -4.82
C ASP A 219 25.22 12.73 -5.19
N LEU A 220 25.42 11.48 -5.61
CA LEU A 220 24.33 10.53 -5.87
C LEU A 220 23.52 10.26 -4.59
N HIS A 221 24.18 10.05 -3.45
CA HIS A 221 23.48 9.89 -2.16
C HIS A 221 22.61 11.09 -1.83
N LYS A 222 23.12 12.32 -1.99
CA LYS A 222 22.35 13.55 -1.70
C LYS A 222 21.16 13.71 -2.65
N GLU A 223 21.35 13.45 -3.95
CA GLU A 223 20.26 13.53 -4.92
C GLU A 223 19.18 12.49 -4.62
N MET A 224 19.57 11.23 -4.44
CA MET A 224 18.63 10.15 -4.09
C MET A 224 17.92 10.41 -2.77
N LEU A 225 18.63 10.93 -1.76
CA LEU A 225 18.03 11.34 -0.49
C LEU A 225 16.99 12.44 -0.67
N ASN A 226 17.30 13.46 -1.47
CA ASN A 226 16.34 14.51 -1.78
C ASN A 226 15.10 13.94 -2.50
N VAL A 227 15.29 13.08 -3.52
CA VAL A 227 14.18 12.40 -4.22
C VAL A 227 13.36 11.56 -3.25
N ALA A 228 14.00 10.82 -2.34
CA ALA A 228 13.33 10.01 -1.34
C ALA A 228 12.46 10.86 -0.42
N ILE A 229 13.03 11.94 0.14
CA ILE A 229 12.33 12.88 1.03
C ILE A 229 11.15 13.53 0.32
N GLN A 230 11.34 14.02 -0.91
CA GLN A 230 10.25 14.64 -1.67
C GLN A 230 9.14 13.64 -1.99
N THR A 231 9.49 12.39 -2.27
CA THR A 231 8.48 11.36 -2.54
C THR A 231 7.69 11.00 -1.29
N ILE A 232 8.37 10.79 -0.16
CA ILE A 232 7.72 10.51 1.13
C ILE A 232 6.82 11.69 1.54
N LYS A 233 7.30 12.94 1.39
CA LYS A 233 6.50 14.17 1.57
C LYS A 233 5.36 14.31 0.58
N GLY A 234 5.46 13.74 -0.61
CA GLY A 234 4.40 13.80 -1.62
C GLY A 234 3.30 12.77 -1.37
N PHE A 235 3.66 11.58 -0.87
CA PHE A 235 2.72 10.48 -0.65
C PHE A 235 1.97 10.57 0.68
N GLN A 236 2.64 10.97 1.77
CA GLN A 236 2.05 11.20 3.10
C GLN A 236 0.94 10.19 3.48
N ASN A 237 1.16 8.89 3.27
CA ASN A 237 0.13 7.87 3.43
C ASN A 237 0.55 6.81 4.45
N PHE A 238 -0.35 6.49 5.38
CA PHE A 238 -0.12 5.51 6.44
C PHE A 238 0.32 4.13 5.91
N TYR A 239 -0.39 3.59 4.91
CA TYR A 239 -0.11 2.25 4.38
C TYR A 239 1.25 2.20 3.68
N PHE A 240 1.63 3.27 2.99
CA PHE A 240 2.97 3.39 2.40
C PHE A 240 4.06 3.39 3.45
N ILE A 241 3.94 4.19 4.52
CA ILE A 241 4.94 4.22 5.60
C ILE A 241 5.00 2.87 6.35
N ASP A 242 3.87 2.24 6.64
CA ASP A 242 3.81 0.91 7.25
C ASP A 242 4.59 -0.12 6.41
N MET A 243 4.41 -0.10 5.09
CA MET A 243 5.11 -1.01 4.18
C MET A 243 6.60 -0.67 4.04
N LEU A 244 6.95 0.61 3.97
CA LEU A 244 8.34 1.07 3.90
C LEU A 244 9.12 0.62 5.15
N LEU A 245 8.57 0.83 6.34
CA LEU A 245 9.20 0.40 7.58
C LEU A 245 9.33 -1.12 7.68
N LYS A 246 8.28 -1.87 7.31
CA LYS A 246 8.35 -3.34 7.29
C LYS A 246 9.41 -3.87 6.32
N MET A 247 9.51 -3.27 5.14
CA MET A 247 10.55 -3.64 4.18
C MET A 247 11.96 -3.38 4.75
N LEU A 248 12.16 -2.26 5.46
CA LEU A 248 13.44 -1.95 6.10
C LEU A 248 13.80 -2.91 7.24
N LEU A 249 12.84 -3.68 7.76
CA LEU A 249 13.10 -4.74 8.75
C LEU A 249 13.58 -6.06 8.13
N GLU A 250 13.47 -6.22 6.82
CA GLU A 250 13.89 -7.42 6.10
C GLU A 250 15.41 -7.44 5.86
N PRO A 251 16.05 -8.64 5.77
CA PRO A 251 17.49 -8.80 5.54
C PRO A 251 18.02 -8.11 4.28
N SER A 252 17.25 -8.15 3.20
CA SER A 252 17.62 -7.63 1.88
C SER A 252 16.49 -6.81 1.30
N LEU A 253 16.83 -5.82 0.46
CA LEU A 253 15.80 -5.09 -0.27
C LEU A 253 15.21 -5.96 -1.37
N PRO A 254 13.91 -5.77 -1.72
CA PRO A 254 13.30 -6.50 -2.82
C PRO A 254 13.89 -6.14 -4.20
N LEU A 255 14.75 -5.12 -4.26
CA LEU A 255 15.55 -4.74 -5.42
C LEU A 255 16.92 -5.43 -5.49
N ALA A 256 17.31 -6.24 -4.51
CA ALA A 256 18.66 -6.82 -4.44
C ALA A 256 19.05 -7.61 -5.71
N ALA A 257 18.08 -8.27 -6.36
CA ALA A 257 18.33 -8.98 -7.62
C ALA A 257 18.64 -8.04 -8.81
N LEU A 258 18.21 -6.78 -8.75
CA LEU A 258 18.47 -5.77 -9.77
C LEU A 258 19.69 -4.91 -9.46
N LEU A 259 20.17 -4.90 -8.22
CA LEU A 259 21.22 -3.98 -7.77
C LEU A 259 22.55 -4.71 -7.59
N SER A 260 23.66 -3.99 -7.81
CA SER A 260 24.96 -4.44 -7.30
C SER A 260 24.98 -4.34 -5.76
N SER A 261 25.90 -5.05 -5.11
CA SER A 261 26.03 -4.96 -3.65
C SER A 261 26.31 -3.53 -3.15
N GLU A 262 27.01 -2.71 -3.94
CA GLU A 262 27.30 -1.32 -3.58
C GLU A 262 26.05 -0.44 -3.72
N GLU A 263 25.30 -0.64 -4.80
CA GLU A 263 24.04 0.07 -5.06
C GLU A 263 22.97 -0.28 -4.00
N GLU A 264 22.88 -1.54 -3.58
CA GLU A 264 21.97 -1.95 -2.51
C GLU A 264 22.34 -1.30 -1.18
N ILE A 265 23.63 -1.23 -0.83
CA ILE A 265 24.09 -0.55 0.38
C ILE A 265 23.78 0.95 0.32
N LEU A 266 24.00 1.59 -0.83
CA LEU A 266 23.69 3.00 -1.06
C LEU A 266 22.19 3.25 -0.88
N LEU A 267 21.35 2.45 -1.53
CA LEU A 267 19.89 2.58 -1.43
C LEU A 267 19.41 2.35 0.01
N HIS A 268 19.96 1.36 0.72
CA HIS A 268 19.66 1.17 2.14
C HIS A 268 19.99 2.40 2.98
N LYS A 269 21.17 3.00 2.80
CA LYS A 269 21.57 4.22 3.50
C LYS A 269 20.60 5.38 3.21
N VAL A 270 20.27 5.61 1.95
CA VAL A 270 19.33 6.64 1.52
C VAL A 270 17.96 6.45 2.18
N LEU A 271 17.43 5.23 2.18
CA LEU A 271 16.12 4.94 2.77
C LEU A 271 16.12 5.12 4.29
N LEU A 272 17.17 4.65 4.98
CA LEU A 272 17.30 4.81 6.43
C LEU A 272 17.47 6.28 6.82
N ASP A 273 18.31 7.03 6.11
CA ASP A 273 18.50 8.47 6.33
C ASP A 273 17.18 9.23 6.11
N ALA A 274 16.47 8.91 5.02
CA ALA A 274 15.17 9.54 4.72
C ALA A 274 14.10 9.23 5.78
N VAL A 275 14.10 8.06 6.41
CA VAL A 275 13.05 7.64 7.36
C VAL A 275 13.37 8.02 8.80
N LEU A 276 14.64 7.96 9.20
CA LEU A 276 15.04 8.15 10.60
C LEU A 276 15.52 9.57 10.91
N LEU A 277 16.18 10.25 9.97
CA LEU A 277 16.83 11.54 10.22
C LEU A 277 15.98 12.74 9.80
N VAL A 278 14.88 12.52 9.07
CA VAL A 278 14.04 13.58 8.53
C VAL A 278 12.75 13.67 9.34
N GLU A 279 12.50 14.84 9.89
CA GLU A 279 11.22 15.15 10.53
C GLU A 279 10.19 15.51 9.46
N TYR A 280 9.15 14.69 9.30
CA TYR A 280 8.02 15.06 8.46
C TYR A 280 6.86 15.56 9.31
N SER A 281 6.25 16.67 8.93
CA SER A 281 5.20 17.33 9.72
C SER A 281 3.92 16.49 9.89
N PHE A 282 3.68 15.50 9.03
CA PHE A 282 2.55 14.57 9.16
C PHE A 282 2.77 13.47 10.24
N TYR A 283 3.95 13.40 10.84
CA TYR A 283 4.29 12.47 11.92
C TYR A 283 3.78 12.94 13.32
N PRO A 284 4.06 14.16 13.83
CA PRO A 284 3.92 14.44 15.26
C PRO A 284 2.63 15.17 15.67
N GLY A 285 1.97 15.91 14.76
CA GLY A 285 0.78 16.70 15.12
C GLY A 285 -0.51 15.89 15.31
N GLN A 286 -0.62 14.71 14.66
CA GLN A 286 -1.88 13.96 14.56
C GLN A 286 -1.78 12.49 15.01
N TRP A 287 -0.58 11.88 15.07
CA TRP A 287 -0.41 10.53 15.64
C TRP A 287 -0.36 10.53 17.17
N VAL A 288 -0.03 11.69 17.75
CA VAL A 288 0.14 11.87 19.20
C VAL A 288 -1.18 12.18 19.90
N GLN A 289 -2.17 12.76 19.19
CA GLN A 289 -3.46 13.15 19.77
C GLN A 289 -4.52 12.05 19.75
N SER A 290 -4.36 11.02 18.91
CA SER A 290 -5.24 9.86 18.91
C SER A 290 -4.46 8.61 19.32
N CYS A 291 -4.91 7.95 20.39
CA CYS A 291 -4.35 6.67 20.86
C CYS A 291 -4.80 5.52 19.92
N ASP A 292 -4.79 5.74 18.60
CA ASP A 292 -5.19 4.77 17.59
C ASP A 292 -4.12 3.67 17.48
N SER A 293 -4.57 2.42 17.38
CA SER A 293 -3.79 1.21 17.08
C SER A 293 -2.75 1.42 15.98
N ARG A 294 -3.10 2.20 14.95
CA ARG A 294 -2.25 2.51 13.78
C ARG A 294 -0.98 3.29 14.14
N SER A 295 -1.11 4.37 14.91
CA SER A 295 0.03 5.21 15.31
C SER A 295 1.00 4.46 16.22
N LYS A 296 0.47 3.63 17.13
CA LYS A 296 1.30 2.74 17.98
C LYS A 296 2.08 1.74 17.14
N LYS A 297 1.42 1.12 16.17
CA LYS A 297 2.06 0.16 15.24
C LYS A 297 3.22 0.81 14.48
N LEU A 298 3.05 2.04 13.97
CA LEU A 298 4.12 2.74 13.27
C LEU A 298 5.25 3.15 14.19
N ALA A 299 4.96 3.68 15.39
CA ALA A 299 5.98 3.98 16.38
C ALA A 299 6.80 2.72 16.73
N MET A 300 6.14 1.57 16.88
CA MET A 300 6.81 0.30 17.14
C MET A 300 7.71 -0.14 15.97
N LEU A 301 7.19 -0.10 14.74
CA LEU A 301 7.98 -0.42 13.55
C LEU A 301 9.19 0.51 13.40
N TRP A 302 9.01 1.81 13.67
CA TRP A 302 10.07 2.80 13.63
C TRP A 302 11.18 2.49 14.65
N VAL A 303 10.81 2.12 15.89
CA VAL A 303 11.78 1.69 16.92
C VAL A 303 12.57 0.45 16.45
N LEU A 304 11.90 -0.54 15.88
CA LEU A 304 12.58 -1.74 15.35
C LEU A 304 13.53 -1.38 14.20
N VAL A 305 13.11 -0.50 13.29
CA VAL A 305 13.94 -0.03 12.17
C VAL A 305 15.14 0.75 12.69
N SER A 306 14.99 1.56 13.75
CA SER A 306 16.11 2.30 14.34
C SER A 306 17.19 1.39 14.92
N GLU A 307 16.81 0.29 15.60
CA GLU A 307 17.79 -0.71 16.08
C GLU A 307 18.52 -1.37 14.91
N ARG A 308 17.77 -1.77 13.88
CA ARG A 308 18.32 -2.43 12.69
C ARG A 308 19.25 -1.51 11.91
N ALA A 309 18.91 -0.22 11.81
CA ALA A 309 19.74 0.80 11.16
C ALA A 309 21.07 1.01 11.89
N ILE A 310 21.04 1.04 13.23
CA ILE A 310 22.26 1.15 14.05
C ILE A 310 23.15 -0.08 13.85
N GLN A 311 22.57 -1.29 13.83
CA GLN A 311 23.32 -2.53 13.56
C GLN A 311 23.92 -2.51 12.14
N PHE A 312 23.12 -2.19 11.12
CA PHE A 312 23.58 -2.05 9.74
C PHE A 312 24.75 -1.06 9.60
N ALA A 313 24.65 0.12 10.21
CA ALA A 313 25.71 1.11 10.17
C ALA A 313 27.00 0.61 10.86
N ARG A 314 26.89 -0.09 11.99
CA ARG A 314 28.04 -0.71 12.68
C ARG A 314 28.70 -1.81 11.85
N ASP A 315 27.90 -2.66 11.21
CA ASP A 315 28.39 -3.74 10.35
C ASP A 315 29.14 -3.20 9.13
N LYS A 316 28.79 -1.99 8.68
CA LYS A 316 29.48 -1.25 7.61
C LYS A 316 30.57 -0.29 8.13
N VAL A 317 30.88 -0.33 9.42
CA VAL A 317 31.90 0.51 10.08
C VAL A 317 31.62 2.03 9.94
N ASP A 318 30.35 2.40 9.75
CA ASP A 318 29.88 3.78 9.65
C ASP A 318 29.42 4.29 11.02
N LEU A 319 30.39 4.58 11.89
CA LEU A 319 30.13 5.01 13.27
C LEU A 319 29.42 6.36 13.36
N SER A 320 29.58 7.22 12.33
CA SER A 320 28.91 8.51 12.23
C SER A 320 27.40 8.31 12.09
N ARG A 321 26.96 7.54 11.08
CA ARG A 321 25.53 7.23 10.88
C ARG A 321 24.95 6.48 12.07
N ALA A 322 25.69 5.52 12.64
CA ALA A 322 25.23 4.80 13.84
C ALA A 322 24.93 5.75 15.01
N SER A 323 25.75 6.79 15.19
CA SER A 323 25.55 7.82 16.21
C SER A 323 24.37 8.73 15.87
N SER A 324 24.23 9.14 14.59
CA SER A 324 23.09 9.93 14.12
C SER A 324 21.75 9.23 14.34
N TYR A 325 21.65 7.93 14.00
CA TYR A 325 20.42 7.16 14.22
C TYR A 325 20.09 6.99 15.72
N LEU A 326 21.10 6.81 16.56
CA LEU A 326 20.90 6.75 18.02
C LEU A 326 20.41 8.10 18.58
N ASN A 327 20.96 9.22 18.11
CA ASN A 327 20.50 10.54 18.52
C ASN A 327 19.08 10.81 18.04
N ALA A 328 18.77 10.50 16.78
CA ALA A 328 17.41 10.61 16.26
C ALA A 328 16.39 9.78 17.06
N PHE A 329 16.78 8.58 17.52
CA PHE A 329 15.96 7.79 18.44
C PHE A 329 15.71 8.50 19.78
N ARG A 330 16.75 9.07 20.38
CA ARG A 330 16.65 9.76 21.69
C ARG A 330 15.81 11.03 21.62
N GLU A 331 15.87 11.74 20.51
CA GLU A 331 15.15 13.00 20.28
C GLU A 331 13.73 12.77 19.75
N SER A 332 13.38 11.53 19.39
CA SER A 332 12.11 11.19 18.76
C SER A 332 10.92 11.32 19.71
N GLN A 333 9.94 12.15 19.32
CA GLN A 333 8.65 12.24 20.00
C GLN A 333 7.86 10.92 19.96
N PHE A 334 8.07 10.08 18.95
CA PHE A 334 7.45 8.75 18.89
C PHE A 334 7.87 7.86 20.03
N VAL A 335 9.15 7.90 20.36
CA VAL A 335 9.73 7.10 21.44
C VAL A 335 9.18 7.58 22.78
N ALA A 336 9.15 8.89 23.01
CA ALA A 336 8.60 9.47 24.23
C ALA A 336 7.12 9.10 24.45
N GLU A 337 6.29 9.21 23.40
CA GLU A 337 4.87 8.85 23.50
C GLU A 337 4.64 7.34 23.61
N LEU A 338 5.46 6.51 22.94
CA LEU A 338 5.39 5.06 23.09
C LEU A 338 5.73 4.62 24.52
N ILE A 339 6.77 5.21 25.12
CA ILE A 339 7.17 4.94 26.52
C ILE A 339 6.05 5.37 27.47
N LYS A 340 5.49 6.57 27.27
CA LYS A 340 4.38 7.08 28.08
C LYS A 340 3.15 6.17 27.97
N TRP A 341 2.78 5.75 26.76
CA TRP A 341 1.68 4.81 26.55
C TRP A 341 1.92 3.46 27.25
N ALA A 342 3.09 2.84 27.03
CA ALA A 342 3.42 1.56 27.63
C ALA A 342 3.49 1.65 29.17
N SER A 343 3.93 2.78 29.72
CA SER A 343 3.98 3.03 31.16
C SER A 343 2.59 3.16 31.78
N ILE A 344 1.65 3.82 31.11
CA ILE A 344 0.25 3.90 31.57
C ILE A 344 -0.36 2.50 31.63
N GLU A 345 -0.11 1.68 30.62
CA GLU A 345 -0.65 0.32 30.55
C GLU A 345 0.01 -0.61 31.58
N ALA A 346 1.33 -0.48 31.81
CA ALA A 346 2.05 -1.20 32.88
C ALA A 346 1.58 -0.80 34.28
N THR A 347 1.26 0.48 34.50
CA THR A 347 0.73 0.99 35.78
C THR A 347 -0.64 0.38 36.10
N ARG A 348 -1.49 0.17 35.09
CA ARG A 348 -2.78 -0.53 35.25
C ARG A 348 -2.61 -1.97 35.71
N VAL A 349 -1.47 -2.60 35.42
CA VAL A 349 -1.14 -3.98 35.79
C VAL A 349 -0.24 -4.03 37.04
N ASN A 350 -0.10 -2.92 37.78
CA ASN A 350 0.74 -2.80 39.00
C ASN A 350 2.22 -3.18 38.78
N GLN A 351 2.77 -2.85 37.61
CA GLN A 351 4.19 -3.09 37.30
C GLN A 351 4.99 -1.80 37.48
N MET A 352 5.83 -1.77 38.51
CA MET A 352 6.63 -0.61 38.87
C MET A 352 8.07 -0.76 38.40
N THR A 353 8.37 -0.34 37.17
CA THR A 353 9.67 0.26 36.79
C THR A 353 9.59 0.73 35.35
N ILE A 354 9.63 2.04 35.13
CA ILE A 354 9.97 2.63 33.83
C ILE A 354 11.49 2.53 33.71
N PRO A 355 12.04 1.75 32.76
CA PRO A 355 13.48 1.66 32.60
C PRO A 355 14.05 2.93 31.99
N ASP A 356 15.33 3.21 32.28
CA ASP A 356 16.11 4.20 31.56
C ASP A 356 16.41 3.67 30.15
N VAL A 357 15.55 4.02 29.19
CA VAL A 357 15.62 3.53 27.82
C VAL A 357 16.48 4.46 26.97
N GLN A 358 17.80 4.27 27.06
CA GLN A 358 18.78 5.08 26.29
C GLN A 358 19.09 4.54 24.89
N THR A 359 18.57 3.35 24.54
CA THR A 359 18.82 2.68 23.26
C THR A 359 17.57 1.98 22.73
N PRO A 360 17.39 1.85 21.40
CA PRO A 360 16.28 1.09 20.82
C PRO A 360 16.22 -0.35 21.34
N LYS A 361 17.36 -1.05 21.39
CA LYS A 361 17.45 -2.40 21.96
C LYS A 361 16.89 -2.53 23.38
N ALA A 362 17.19 -1.56 24.24
CA ALA A 362 16.66 -1.53 25.62
C ALA A 362 15.14 -1.34 25.63
N LEU A 363 14.62 -0.48 24.74
CA LEU A 363 13.18 -0.25 24.60
C LEU A 363 12.46 -1.54 24.18
N ILE A 364 12.97 -2.19 23.13
CA ILE A 364 12.40 -3.41 22.58
C ILE A 364 12.39 -4.52 23.65
N LYS A 365 13.48 -4.67 24.41
CA LYS A 365 13.55 -5.62 25.53
C LYS A 365 12.47 -5.37 26.57
N TRP A 366 12.30 -4.12 26.99
CA TRP A 366 11.29 -3.77 27.98
C TRP A 366 9.87 -4.05 27.46
N LEU A 367 9.57 -3.65 26.23
CA LEU A 367 8.27 -3.90 25.59
C LEU A 367 7.96 -5.39 25.46
N LEU A 368 8.97 -6.23 25.18
CA LEU A 368 8.81 -7.70 25.16
C LEU A 368 8.56 -8.28 26.56
N VAL A 369 9.18 -7.73 27.61
CA VAL A 369 8.90 -8.14 29.00
C VAL A 369 7.45 -7.83 29.36
N LEU A 370 6.96 -6.64 29.01
CA LEU A 370 5.56 -6.28 29.19
C LEU A 370 4.62 -7.24 28.44
N GLU A 371 4.95 -7.61 27.19
CA GLU A 371 4.18 -8.59 26.42
C GLU A 371 4.13 -9.96 27.10
N HIS A 372 5.27 -10.47 27.58
CA HIS A 372 5.32 -11.74 28.32
C HIS A 372 4.52 -11.71 29.64
N GLN A 373 4.33 -10.53 30.22
CA GLN A 373 3.53 -10.35 31.43
C GLN A 373 2.03 -10.17 31.16
N GLY A 374 1.58 -10.38 29.91
CA GLY A 374 0.17 -10.42 29.53
C GLY A 374 -0.38 -9.14 28.91
N LEU A 375 0.46 -8.10 28.73
CA LEU A 375 0.04 -6.88 28.04
C LEU A 375 0.07 -7.07 26.53
N ARG A 376 -0.97 -6.62 25.82
CA ARG A 376 -0.99 -6.62 24.35
C ARG A 376 -0.19 -5.42 23.82
N VAL A 377 1.14 -5.52 23.92
CA VAL A 377 2.08 -4.49 23.45
C VAL A 377 2.30 -4.59 21.94
N PHE A 378 2.50 -5.81 21.44
CA PHE A 378 2.64 -6.07 20.01
C PHE A 378 1.34 -6.68 19.48
N GLU A 379 0.41 -5.84 19.02
CA GLU A 379 -0.88 -6.27 18.49
C GLU A 379 -0.76 -7.25 17.30
N HIS A 380 0.38 -7.26 16.62
CA HIS A 380 0.61 -8.07 15.42
C HIS A 380 1.80 -9.04 15.58
N LYS A 381 1.57 -10.35 15.40
CA LYS A 381 2.56 -11.44 15.56
C LYS A 381 3.86 -11.22 14.75
N VAL A 382 3.79 -10.52 13.61
CA VAL A 382 4.99 -10.18 12.78
C VAL A 382 5.92 -9.22 13.52
N VAL A 383 5.38 -8.20 14.18
CA VAL A 383 6.17 -7.18 14.88
C VAL A 383 6.86 -7.80 16.10
N SER A 384 6.14 -8.66 16.84
CA SER A 384 6.72 -9.45 17.95
C SER A 384 7.84 -10.39 17.47
N ARG A 385 7.70 -11.03 16.30
CA ARG A 385 8.78 -11.86 15.70
C ARG A 385 10.04 -11.05 15.39
N HIS A 386 9.92 -9.89 14.75
CA HIS A 386 11.09 -9.03 14.50
C HIS A 386 11.71 -8.52 15.80
N ALA A 387 10.90 -8.14 16.79
CA ALA A 387 11.39 -7.72 18.11
C ALA A 387 12.21 -8.82 18.80
N LYS A 388 11.70 -10.06 18.83
CA LYS A 388 12.42 -11.22 19.40
C LYS A 388 13.72 -11.52 18.66
N ALA A 389 13.70 -11.47 17.33
CA ALA A 389 14.89 -11.69 16.50
C ALA A 389 15.98 -10.64 16.76
N LEU A 390 15.63 -9.35 16.83
CA LEU A 390 16.59 -8.25 17.09
C LEU A 390 17.23 -8.30 18.48
N VAL A 391 16.51 -8.85 19.46
CA VAL A 391 16.97 -8.98 20.85
C VAL A 391 17.73 -10.29 21.08
N GLY A 392 17.64 -11.26 20.17
CA GLY A 392 18.25 -12.59 20.31
C GLY A 392 17.47 -13.51 21.25
N MET A 393 16.15 -13.31 21.39
CA MET A 393 15.28 -14.22 22.15
C MET A 393 14.80 -15.39 21.28
N PRO A 394 14.64 -16.61 21.83
CA PRO A 394 14.16 -17.76 21.07
C PRO A 394 12.74 -17.49 20.55
N ILE A 395 12.56 -17.71 19.24
CA ILE A 395 11.24 -17.72 18.60
C ILE A 395 10.58 -19.05 18.99
N VAL A 396 9.84 -19.07 20.10
CA VAL A 396 8.99 -20.23 20.42
C VAL A 396 7.75 -20.16 19.55
N GLU A 397 7.79 -20.84 18.40
CA GLU A 397 6.57 -21.17 17.65
C GLU A 397 5.78 -22.18 18.47
N SER A 398 4.72 -21.73 19.12
CA SER A 398 3.76 -22.60 19.80
C SER A 398 2.43 -22.57 19.06
N GLU A 399 2.39 -23.16 17.86
CA GLU A 399 1.16 -23.74 17.31
C GLU A 399 1.53 -25.06 16.61
N PRO A 400 0.82 -26.17 16.87
CA PRO A 400 1.05 -27.44 16.17
C PRO A 400 0.63 -27.28 14.70
N PRO A 401 1.22 -28.05 13.76
CA PRO A 401 0.85 -27.97 12.37
C PRO A 401 -0.65 -28.28 12.23
N LEU A 402 -1.39 -27.33 11.64
CA LEU A 402 -2.75 -27.54 11.16
C LEU A 402 -2.69 -28.64 10.09
N ASN A 403 -2.93 -29.87 10.51
CA ASN A 403 -3.06 -31.01 9.63
C ASN A 403 -4.14 -30.73 8.59
N GLN A 404 -3.72 -30.86 7.34
CA GLN A 404 -4.60 -30.97 6.19
C GLN A 404 -5.60 -32.11 6.48
N ASN A 405 -6.89 -31.82 6.32
CA ASN A 405 -7.94 -32.80 6.30
C ASN A 405 -7.68 -33.78 5.14
N ILE A 406 -7.00 -34.89 5.43
CA ILE A 406 -7.03 -36.09 4.61
C ILE A 406 -8.00 -37.05 5.28
N LEU A 407 -9.18 -37.10 4.69
CA LEU A 407 -10.27 -38.00 5.01
C LEU A 407 -9.85 -39.40 4.55
N VAL A 408 -9.33 -40.23 5.46
CA VAL A 408 -9.23 -41.68 5.26
C VAL A 408 -10.13 -42.35 6.28
N ARG A 409 -11.31 -42.72 5.79
CA ARG A 409 -12.19 -43.72 6.38
C ARG A 409 -11.42 -45.04 6.45
N ASN A 410 -11.26 -45.60 7.64
CA ASN A 410 -11.11 -47.04 7.82
C ASN A 410 -11.81 -47.44 9.13
N GLU A 411 -12.82 -48.28 8.97
CA GLU A 411 -13.52 -49.04 9.99
C GLU A 411 -12.54 -50.02 10.64
N ILE A 412 -12.46 -50.04 11.97
CA ILE A 412 -12.11 -51.26 12.72
C ILE A 412 -12.95 -51.29 14.00
N ASP A 413 -13.82 -52.28 14.05
CA ASP A 413 -14.48 -52.84 15.24
C ASP A 413 -13.50 -53.03 16.39
N LEU A 414 -13.88 -52.62 17.60
CA LEU A 414 -13.53 -53.38 18.79
C LEU A 414 -14.71 -53.38 19.76
N ASN A 415 -15.29 -54.57 19.85
CA ASN A 415 -16.28 -54.98 20.82
C ASN A 415 -15.54 -55.73 21.95
N VAL A 416 -16.17 -55.76 23.13
CA VAL A 416 -15.97 -56.71 24.27
C VAL A 416 -15.01 -56.31 25.40
N ASP A 417 -15.66 -55.95 26.52
CA ASP A 417 -15.49 -56.32 27.95
C ASP A 417 -14.10 -56.09 28.63
N GLN A 418 -13.97 -55.66 29.90
CA GLN A 418 -14.59 -56.22 31.11
C GLN A 418 -14.13 -55.45 32.39
N GLU A 419 -15.04 -55.34 33.39
CA GLU A 419 -14.86 -55.26 34.87
C GLU A 419 -14.20 -54.03 35.55
N MET A 420 -14.97 -53.25 36.35
CA MET A 420 -15.38 -53.37 37.79
C MET A 420 -14.43 -52.64 38.75
N ASP A 421 -14.86 -51.53 39.35
CA ASP A 421 -15.12 -51.46 40.80
C ASP A 421 -15.63 -50.08 41.27
N ASP A 422 -16.58 -50.15 42.20
CA ASP A 422 -17.34 -49.08 42.86
C ASP A 422 -16.55 -48.31 43.94
N LEU A 423 -16.92 -47.05 44.20
CA LEU A 423 -17.45 -46.58 45.50
C LEU A 423 -17.59 -45.04 45.60
N SER A 424 -18.85 -44.60 45.72
CA SER A 424 -19.47 -43.56 46.60
C SER A 424 -18.64 -42.31 47.03
N ASN A 425 -19.16 -41.09 47.20
CA ASN A 425 -20.50 -40.65 47.58
C ASN A 425 -20.56 -39.10 47.53
N GLY A 426 -21.75 -38.52 47.32
CA GLY A 426 -22.17 -37.29 48.01
C GLY A 426 -22.43 -36.00 47.20
N GLY A 427 -23.72 -35.71 46.93
CA GLY A 427 -24.28 -34.38 47.16
C GLY A 427 -24.73 -33.53 45.96
N PHE A 428 -25.93 -33.80 45.43
CA PHE A 428 -26.80 -32.83 44.72
C PHE A 428 -27.71 -32.10 45.75
N PRO A 429 -28.57 -31.09 45.43
CA PRO A 429 -29.04 -30.65 44.09
C PRO A 429 -29.25 -29.12 43.88
N ALA A 430 -29.47 -28.76 42.60
CA ALA A 430 -30.56 -27.91 42.04
C ALA A 430 -30.85 -26.47 42.55
N THR A 431 -31.44 -25.51 41.83
CA THR A 431 -31.62 -25.09 40.41
C THR A 431 -32.44 -23.77 40.47
N PHE A 432 -32.42 -22.95 39.40
CA PHE A 432 -33.42 -21.92 38.98
C PHE A 432 -33.64 -20.70 39.92
N CYS A 433 -34.14 -19.53 39.52
CA CYS A 433 -34.12 -18.67 38.33
C CYS A 433 -34.90 -17.40 38.71
N LEU A 434 -34.51 -16.27 38.11
CA LEU A 434 -35.35 -15.14 37.63
C LEU A 434 -36.36 -14.40 38.53
N MET A 435 -36.25 -13.06 38.38
CA MET A 435 -37.29 -12.01 38.36
C MET A 435 -37.78 -11.38 39.68
N GLY A 436 -37.45 -10.08 39.83
CA GLY A 436 -38.44 -9.04 39.52
C GLY A 436 -39.01 -8.18 40.66
N LYS A 437 -38.79 -6.85 40.49
CA LYS A 437 -39.54 -5.66 40.98
C LYS A 437 -39.41 -5.21 42.45
N THR A 438 -38.85 -4.02 42.73
CA THR A 438 -39.35 -2.62 42.67
C THR A 438 -40.20 -2.19 43.89
N ILE A 439 -39.82 -1.07 44.53
CA ILE A 439 -40.63 0.13 44.92
C ILE A 439 -40.21 0.78 46.26
N GLU A 440 -39.62 1.98 46.11
CA GLU A 440 -39.90 3.31 46.73
C GLU A 440 -39.72 3.75 48.21
N MET A 441 -39.43 5.07 48.27
CA MET A 441 -39.64 6.13 49.29
C MET A 441 -38.51 6.38 50.32
N GLY A 442 -38.02 7.61 50.57
CA GLY A 442 -38.30 8.96 50.05
C GLY A 442 -37.83 10.09 51.02
N ARG A 443 -37.82 11.36 50.51
CA ARG A 443 -37.74 12.72 51.14
C ARG A 443 -36.37 13.48 51.06
N LYS A 444 -36.21 14.54 50.22
CA LYS A 444 -36.64 15.99 50.24
C LYS A 444 -35.73 16.87 51.15
N ARG A 445 -35.24 18.10 50.86
CA ARG A 445 -35.43 19.22 49.86
C ARG A 445 -34.23 20.21 50.02
N LYS A 446 -33.83 21.07 49.07
CA LYS A 446 -34.37 22.43 48.80
C LYS A 446 -33.79 23.05 47.50
N GLU A 447 -34.65 23.69 46.70
CA GLU A 447 -34.40 24.42 45.44
C GLU A 447 -34.08 25.91 45.64
N VAL A 448 -33.49 26.57 44.62
CA VAL A 448 -33.91 27.79 43.85
C VAL A 448 -32.91 27.89 42.66
N VAL A 449 -33.19 27.77 41.35
CA VAL A 449 -34.12 28.36 40.34
C VAL A 449 -33.76 29.79 39.87
N SER A 450 -33.32 29.90 38.60
CA SER A 450 -33.91 30.82 37.59
C SER A 450 -33.45 30.48 36.16
N VAL A 451 -34.29 29.82 35.35
CA VAL A 451 -35.04 30.31 34.14
C VAL A 451 -34.20 30.23 32.84
N LEU A 452 -34.42 29.21 31.98
CA LEU A 452 -35.33 29.13 30.80
C LEU A 452 -35.03 30.24 29.75
N GLN A 453 -34.90 29.95 28.44
CA GLN A 453 -35.94 29.35 27.61
C GLN A 453 -35.41 28.90 26.24
N GLU A 454 -35.90 27.75 25.76
CA GLU A 454 -35.79 27.25 24.38
C GLU A 454 -36.57 28.10 23.37
N SER A 455 -36.14 28.13 22.10
CA SER A 455 -37.08 28.09 20.97
C SER A 455 -36.42 27.63 19.65
N ARG A 456 -36.82 26.42 19.25
CA ARG A 456 -37.20 25.92 17.90
C ARG A 456 -37.13 26.86 16.67
N ILE A 457 -36.99 26.19 15.49
CA ILE A 457 -37.38 26.58 14.09
C ILE A 457 -36.23 27.27 13.29
N LYS A 458 -35.89 27.03 12.01
CA LYS A 458 -36.54 26.44 10.80
C LYS A 458 -35.45 25.98 9.81
N GLN A 459 -35.71 24.92 9.05
CA GLN A 459 -35.05 24.65 7.77
C GLN A 459 -35.45 25.73 6.74
N VAL A 460 -34.49 26.19 5.92
CA VAL A 460 -34.77 27.02 4.74
C VAL A 460 -34.18 26.36 3.50
N LYS A 461 -35.10 26.06 2.59
CA LYS A 461 -34.97 25.67 1.20
C LYS A 461 -34.62 26.93 0.40
N LEU A 462 -33.69 26.88 -0.55
CA LEU A 462 -33.54 27.93 -1.56
C LEU A 462 -33.70 27.31 -2.96
N GLU A 463 -34.77 27.70 -3.63
CA GLU A 463 -35.10 27.42 -5.04
C GLU A 463 -34.64 28.58 -5.94
N LEU A 464 -34.39 28.25 -7.21
CA LEU A 464 -34.03 29.13 -8.34
C LEU A 464 -35.17 30.07 -8.79
N PHE A 465 -34.80 31.27 -9.29
CA PHE A 465 -35.10 31.92 -10.61
C PHE A 465 -35.04 33.47 -10.48
N GLY A 466 -34.11 34.17 -11.16
CA GLY A 466 -34.31 35.01 -12.39
C GLY A 466 -34.41 36.51 -12.02
N SER A 467 -33.85 37.55 -12.65
CA SER A 467 -33.24 37.83 -13.97
C SER A 467 -32.59 39.25 -13.97
N SER A 468 -31.80 39.59 -15.01
CA SER A 468 -31.34 40.93 -15.49
C SER A 468 -30.16 41.58 -14.73
N ASP A 469 -29.09 42.14 -15.31
CA ASP A 469 -28.65 42.37 -16.71
C ASP A 469 -27.09 42.45 -16.77
N ASP A 470 -26.56 42.16 -17.97
CA ASP A 470 -25.33 42.62 -18.63
C ASP A 470 -24.06 42.99 -17.83
N GLU A 471 -22.97 42.25 -18.07
CA GLU A 471 -21.93 42.67 -19.04
C GLU A 471 -20.93 41.53 -19.31
N THR A 472 -20.73 41.28 -20.60
CA THR A 472 -19.70 40.51 -21.31
C THR A 472 -18.29 40.54 -20.69
N ILE A 473 -17.52 39.44 -20.67
CA ILE A 473 -16.56 39.05 -21.72
C ILE A 473 -16.24 37.54 -21.66
N LEU A 474 -16.14 36.94 -22.84
CA LEU A 474 -16.02 35.51 -23.18
C LEU A 474 -14.63 34.87 -22.92
N PRO A 475 -14.56 33.52 -22.82
CA PRO A 475 -13.35 32.73 -22.66
C PRO A 475 -12.66 32.42 -24.00
N LEU A 476 -11.32 32.38 -23.99
CA LEU A 476 -10.48 31.97 -25.12
C LEU A 476 -10.48 30.45 -25.27
N SER A 477 -11.14 29.95 -26.32
CA SER A 477 -10.90 28.65 -26.94
C SER A 477 -10.14 28.86 -28.24
N MET A 478 -8.96 28.25 -28.34
CA MET A 478 -8.21 28.10 -29.59
C MET A 478 -8.87 26.99 -30.41
N ASP A 479 -9.26 27.31 -31.65
CA ASP A 479 -9.59 26.31 -32.66
C ASP A 479 -8.80 26.56 -33.93
N ASN A 480 -8.38 25.47 -34.55
CA ASN A 480 -7.60 25.40 -35.76
C ASN A 480 -8.54 25.33 -36.98
N GLY A 481 -8.23 26.14 -37.99
CA GLY A 481 -8.36 25.77 -39.40
C GLY A 481 -9.73 25.94 -40.06
N LEU A 482 -9.80 26.84 -41.06
CA LEU A 482 -9.99 26.44 -42.46
C LEU A 482 -9.94 27.64 -43.43
N GLN A 483 -9.30 27.33 -44.55
CA GLN A 483 -9.06 28.01 -45.84
C GLN A 483 -10.16 28.92 -46.43
N SER A 484 -9.70 29.95 -47.15
CA SER A 484 -10.09 30.40 -48.52
C SER A 484 -9.48 31.80 -48.72
N GLY A 485 -8.86 32.24 -49.81
CA GLY A 485 -8.60 31.78 -51.17
C GLY A 485 -8.07 33.01 -51.94
N GLY A 486 -7.15 32.84 -52.91
CA GLY A 486 -6.66 33.97 -53.73
C GLY A 486 -5.51 33.57 -54.66
N ALA A 487 -5.82 33.54 -55.96
CA ALA A 487 -5.01 33.13 -57.13
C ALA A 487 -3.73 33.99 -57.33
N ALA A 488 -2.73 33.66 -58.17
CA ALA A 488 -2.70 32.89 -59.42
C ALA A 488 -1.25 32.48 -59.81
N GLU A 489 -1.13 31.44 -60.65
CA GLU A 489 -0.20 31.25 -61.80
C GLU A 489 1.32 31.48 -61.62
N ASN A 490 2.28 30.65 -62.08
CA ASN A 490 2.32 29.68 -63.18
C ASN A 490 3.66 28.88 -63.17
N VAL A 491 3.61 27.65 -63.71
CA VAL A 491 4.64 26.94 -64.53
C VAL A 491 5.96 26.44 -63.89
N GLY A 492 6.12 25.10 -63.91
CA GLY A 492 7.25 24.41 -64.58
C GLY A 492 8.46 23.98 -63.73
N PRO A 493 8.85 22.69 -63.74
CA PRO A 493 9.93 22.14 -62.94
C PRO A 493 11.28 22.17 -63.69
N ASP A 494 12.40 22.26 -62.98
CA ASP A 494 13.60 21.49 -63.36
C ASP A 494 14.63 21.41 -62.23
N ASP A 495 15.39 20.32 -62.31
CA ASP A 495 16.50 19.91 -61.46
C ASP A 495 17.57 21.00 -61.30
N ASP A 496 18.26 21.03 -60.15
CA ASP A 496 19.72 20.82 -60.14
C ASP A 496 20.36 20.86 -58.75
N MET A 497 21.38 20.02 -58.67
CA MET A 497 22.31 19.78 -57.57
C MET A 497 23.04 21.03 -57.06
N GLU A 498 23.22 21.06 -55.74
CA GLU A 498 24.52 21.09 -55.04
C GLU A 498 25.70 21.90 -55.65
N LEU A 499 26.23 22.78 -54.80
CA LEU A 499 27.65 23.07 -54.50
C LEU A 499 28.21 24.47 -54.82
N ASN A 500 28.82 24.99 -53.74
CA ASN A 500 29.89 25.97 -53.61
C ASN A 500 29.55 27.46 -53.51
N GLY A 501 29.95 28.01 -52.36
CA GLY A 501 29.99 29.44 -52.03
C GLY A 501 30.06 29.63 -50.52
#